data_AF-A0A1S9RMP0-F1
#
_entry.id   AF-A0A1S9RMP0-F1
#
_cell.length_a   1.000
_cell.length_b   1.000
_cell.length_c   1.000
_cell.angle_alpha   90.00
_cell.angle_beta   90.00
_cell.angle_gamma   90.00
#
_symmetry.space_group_name_H-M   'P 1'
#
loop_
_entity.id
_entity.type
_entity.pdbx_description
1 polymer ?
#
loop_
_entity_poly.entity_id
_entity_poly.type
_entity_poly.pdbx_seq_one_letter_code
_entity_poly.pdbx_strand_id
1 'polypeptide(L)'
;MSPPSSWFTEGYMRQAIQVGKVISLSHPQPSKWRILMVLREHDDQKYETAKDPSYASLELSCIEVEGHHRRSMMRIIMQVPPVPGGFITYYAWQAVPGIRLGDYTGKAPQFWTLDKEEREKIRIAFRQIYSEITFIGIWPDSAAAANLVWNSETETLTWVGFWNCRAAQPYPWGDWRLPSFDFVKSPDGSWTDPDWNGDTSKWQY
;
A
#
# COMPACT_ATOMS: atom_id res chain seq x y z
N MET A 1 -20.39 19.39 17.03
CA MET A 1 -18.93 19.65 17.02
C MET A 1 -18.41 19.15 15.70
N SER A 2 -17.76 19.99 14.90
CA SER A 2 -17.07 19.51 13.71
C SER A 2 -15.90 18.62 14.17
N PRO A 3 -15.66 17.46 13.54
CA PRO A 3 -14.48 16.67 13.86
C PRO A 3 -13.20 17.50 13.65
N PRO A 4 -12.13 17.25 14.43
CA PRO A 4 -10.86 17.95 14.25
C PRO A 4 -10.37 17.77 12.82
N SER A 5 -9.68 18.79 12.27
CA SER A 5 -9.12 18.72 10.91
C SER A 5 -8.03 17.66 10.76
N SER A 6 -7.51 17.15 11.87
CA SER A 6 -6.56 16.04 11.94
C SER A 6 -6.41 15.55 13.37
N TRP A 7 -6.36 14.23 13.57
CA TRP A 7 -6.15 13.61 14.89
C TRP A 7 -4.69 13.65 15.35
N PHE A 8 -3.75 13.95 14.46
CA PHE A 8 -2.31 13.94 14.74
C PHE A 8 -1.72 15.34 14.95
N THR A 9 -2.42 16.39 14.54
CA THR A 9 -1.94 17.77 14.61
C THR A 9 -2.44 18.55 15.83
N GLU A 10 -3.12 17.89 16.76
CA GLU A 10 -3.62 18.49 18.00
C GLU A 10 -2.95 17.91 19.25
N GLY A 11 -2.94 18.69 20.34
CA GLY A 11 -2.50 18.27 21.66
C GLY A 11 -1.10 17.66 21.72
N TYR A 12 -0.97 16.59 22.52
CA TYR A 12 0.29 15.86 22.70
C TYR A 12 0.79 15.21 21.39
N MET A 13 -0.13 14.73 20.55
CA MET A 13 0.22 14.08 19.28
C MET A 13 0.94 15.05 18.34
N ARG A 14 0.50 16.32 18.30
CA ARG A 14 1.19 17.37 17.56
C ARG A 14 2.64 17.53 17.99
N GLN A 15 2.93 17.41 19.28
CA GLN A 15 4.29 17.61 19.81
C GLN A 15 5.19 16.41 19.53
N ALA A 16 4.62 15.20 19.59
CA ALA A 16 5.33 13.95 19.35
C ALA A 16 5.60 13.71 17.85
N ILE A 17 4.69 14.11 16.98
CA ILE A 17 4.75 13.85 15.54
C ILE A 17 5.02 15.16 14.80
N GLN A 18 6.31 15.46 14.64
CA GLN A 18 6.78 16.59 13.83
C GLN A 18 8.03 16.21 13.06
N VAL A 19 8.23 16.83 11.90
CA VAL A 19 9.47 16.71 11.14
C VAL A 19 10.67 17.02 12.06
N GLY A 20 11.67 16.14 12.04
CA GLY A 20 12.86 16.21 12.88
C GLY A 20 12.76 15.50 14.22
N LYS A 21 11.55 15.15 14.70
CA LYS A 21 11.38 14.36 15.93
C LYS A 21 11.76 12.89 15.72
N VAL A 22 12.14 12.24 16.81
CA VAL A 22 12.55 10.83 16.83
C VAL A 22 11.46 9.98 17.48
N ILE A 23 11.04 8.93 16.79
CA ILE A 23 10.15 7.89 17.28
C ILE A 23 11.00 6.68 17.65
N SER A 24 10.79 6.16 18.87
CA SER A 24 11.43 4.93 19.36
C SER A 24 10.44 3.78 19.29
N LEU A 25 10.81 2.70 18.63
CA LEU A 25 10.07 1.44 18.60
C LEU A 25 10.81 0.39 19.43
N SER A 26 10.08 -0.43 20.17
CA SER A 26 10.65 -1.51 20.98
C SER A 26 10.59 -2.89 20.32
N HIS A 27 9.79 -3.04 19.27
CA HIS A 27 9.52 -4.32 18.59
C HIS A 27 9.68 -4.18 17.07
N PRO A 28 10.10 -5.25 16.36
CA PRO A 28 10.58 -6.54 16.89
C PRO A 28 11.96 -6.46 17.57
N GLN A 29 12.73 -5.40 17.29
CA GLN A 29 13.93 -5.01 18.03
C GLN A 29 13.88 -3.50 18.28
N PRO A 30 14.55 -3.00 19.34
CA PRO A 30 14.63 -1.57 19.59
C PRO A 30 15.21 -0.81 18.40
N SER A 31 14.52 0.24 17.94
CA SER A 31 14.98 1.09 16.83
C SER A 31 14.51 2.53 17.00
N LYS A 32 15.25 3.47 16.41
CA LYS A 32 14.96 4.91 16.49
C LYS A 32 14.93 5.53 15.10
N TRP A 33 13.84 6.26 14.83
CA TRP A 33 13.51 6.78 13.52
C TRP A 33 13.22 8.26 13.59
N ARG A 34 14.01 9.07 12.88
CA ARG A 34 13.77 10.51 12.74
C ARG A 34 12.80 10.78 11.60
N ILE A 35 11.75 11.55 11.87
CA ILE A 35 10.74 11.93 10.88
C ILE A 35 11.37 12.90 9.88
N LEU A 36 11.30 12.55 8.59
CA LEU A 36 11.72 13.42 7.49
C LEU A 36 10.53 14.19 6.92
N MET A 37 9.38 13.53 6.73
CA MET A 37 8.20 14.12 6.11
C MET A 37 6.91 13.40 6.53
N VAL A 38 5.82 14.16 6.59
CA VAL A 38 4.44 13.65 6.66
C VAL A 38 3.93 13.43 5.24
N LEU A 39 3.60 12.18 4.91
CA LEU A 39 3.22 11.80 3.54
C LEU A 39 1.71 11.85 3.32
N ARG A 40 0.93 11.30 4.26
CA ARG A 40 -0.52 11.20 4.16
C ARG A 40 -1.15 11.03 5.53
N GLU A 41 -2.31 11.65 5.71
CA GLU A 41 -3.25 11.32 6.78
C GLU A 41 -4.51 10.69 6.19
N HIS A 42 -5.13 9.79 6.95
CA HIS A 42 -6.40 9.18 6.60
C HIS A 42 -7.22 8.94 7.86
N ASP A 43 -8.50 9.29 7.78
CA ASP A 43 -9.48 9.07 8.82
C ASP A 43 -10.63 8.19 8.32
N ASP A 44 -10.92 7.14 9.06
CA ASP A 44 -12.03 6.21 8.80
C ASP A 44 -13.01 6.28 9.98
N GLN A 45 -14.09 7.02 9.78
CA GLN A 45 -15.16 7.15 10.78
C GLN A 45 -16.29 6.17 10.49
N LYS A 46 -16.63 5.38 11.50
CA LYS A 46 -17.70 4.39 11.46
C LYS A 46 -18.96 4.91 12.15
N TYR A 47 -20.09 4.42 11.67
CA TYR A 47 -21.40 4.65 12.31
C TYR A 47 -21.55 3.76 13.55
N GLU A 48 -22.47 4.13 14.45
CA GLU A 48 -22.62 3.51 15.78
C GLU A 48 -22.81 1.98 15.76
N THR A 49 -23.49 1.46 14.73
CA THR A 49 -23.75 0.01 14.59
C THR A 49 -22.65 -0.76 13.85
N ALA A 50 -21.56 -0.10 13.48
CA ALA A 50 -20.42 -0.77 12.86
C ALA A 50 -19.73 -1.69 13.88
N LYS A 51 -19.26 -2.84 13.40
CA LYS A 51 -18.50 -3.78 14.24
C LYS A 51 -17.08 -3.31 14.51
N ASP A 52 -16.49 -2.61 13.55
CA ASP A 52 -15.11 -2.12 13.61
C ASP A 52 -15.07 -0.72 14.22
N PRO A 53 -14.03 -0.39 15.02
CA PRO A 53 -13.90 0.94 15.58
C PRO A 53 -13.49 1.95 14.50
N SER A 54 -13.78 3.23 14.74
CA SER A 54 -13.21 4.31 13.93
C SER A 54 -11.70 4.43 14.20
N TYR A 55 -10.93 4.81 13.19
CA TYR A 55 -9.50 5.06 13.38
C TYR A 55 -8.99 6.23 12.52
N ALA A 56 -7.88 6.80 12.96
CA ALA A 56 -7.07 7.72 12.21
C ALA A 56 -5.71 7.08 11.93
N SER A 57 -5.12 7.37 10.79
CA SER A 57 -3.79 6.89 10.43
C SER A 57 -2.93 7.96 9.77
N LEU A 58 -1.63 7.84 9.98
CA LEU A 58 -0.64 8.75 9.48
C LEU A 58 0.52 7.96 8.87
N GLU A 59 0.91 8.32 7.66
CA GLU A 59 2.07 7.76 6.96
C GLU A 59 3.21 8.79 6.90
N LEU A 60 4.41 8.34 7.29
CA LEU A 60 5.61 9.14 7.46
C LEU A 60 6.76 8.56 6.65
N SER A 61 7.62 9.44 6.13
CA SER A 61 8.96 9.06 5.71
C SER A 61 9.94 9.32 6.85
N CYS A 62 10.75 8.33 7.19
CA CYS A 62 11.69 8.40 8.30
C CYS A 62 13.09 7.93 7.88
N ILE A 63 14.08 8.29 8.70
CA ILE A 63 15.45 7.80 8.60
C ILE A 63 15.92 7.24 9.92
N GLU A 64 16.63 6.12 9.87
CA GLU A 64 17.25 5.51 11.04
C GLU A 64 18.29 6.44 11.66
N VAL A 65 18.28 6.58 12.99
CA VAL A 65 19.18 7.52 13.71
C VAL A 65 20.51 6.88 14.12
N GLU A 66 20.48 5.62 14.56
CA GLU A 66 21.64 4.95 15.21
C GLU A 66 22.19 3.79 14.38
N GLY A 67 21.71 3.62 13.14
CA GLY A 67 22.08 2.51 12.25
C GLY A 67 22.66 2.97 10.92
N HIS A 68 22.33 2.25 9.85
CA HIS A 68 22.89 2.48 8.51
C HIS A 68 22.21 3.64 7.76
N HIS A 69 21.59 4.57 8.49
CA HIS A 69 20.82 5.68 7.91
C HIS A 69 19.78 5.22 6.87
N ARG A 70 19.17 4.06 7.11
CA ARG A 70 18.18 3.48 6.21
C ARG A 70 16.94 4.35 6.18
N ARG A 71 16.37 4.53 4.99
CA ARG A 71 15.05 5.14 4.84
C ARG A 71 13.97 4.10 5.15
N SER A 72 12.96 4.53 5.88
CA SER A 72 11.77 3.74 6.17
C SER A 72 10.52 4.53 5.87
N MET A 73 9.46 3.77 5.62
CA MET A 73 8.10 4.28 5.75
C MET A 73 7.60 3.86 7.13
N MET A 74 6.86 4.74 7.79
CA MET A 74 6.24 4.45 9.07
C MET A 74 4.76 4.80 9.02
N ARG A 75 3.91 3.93 9.55
CA ARG A 75 2.49 4.18 9.76
C ARG A 75 2.14 4.16 11.23
N ILE A 76 1.42 5.18 11.65
CA ILE A 76 0.81 5.28 12.97
C ILE A 76 -0.69 5.08 12.77
N ILE A 77 -1.30 4.18 13.53
CA ILE A 77 -2.75 3.96 13.53
C ILE A 77 -3.24 4.21 14.95
N MET A 78 -4.27 5.04 15.09
CA MET A 78 -4.90 5.40 16.36
C MET A 78 -6.39 5.12 16.29
N GLN A 79 -6.92 4.40 17.27
CA GLN A 79 -8.37 4.28 17.44
C GLN A 79 -8.98 5.63 17.85
N VAL A 80 -10.06 6.05 17.20
CA VAL A 80 -10.75 7.33 17.49
C VAL A 80 -12.24 7.11 17.85
N PRO A 81 -12.83 7.94 18.74
CA PRO A 81 -12.13 8.87 19.62
C PRO A 81 -11.19 8.13 20.59
N PRO A 82 -10.16 8.78 21.14
CA PRO A 82 -9.32 8.16 22.15
C PRO A 82 -10.17 7.73 23.35
N VAL A 83 -10.21 6.42 23.62
CA VAL A 83 -10.97 5.84 24.74
C VAL A 83 -10.02 5.11 25.70
N PRO A 84 -10.36 5.01 27.00
CA PRO A 84 -9.66 4.12 27.91
C PRO A 84 -9.59 2.69 27.33
N GLY A 85 -8.38 2.15 27.18
CA GLY A 85 -8.16 0.83 26.58
C GLY A 85 -8.07 0.81 25.05
N GLY A 86 -8.20 1.96 24.37
CA GLY A 86 -7.89 2.08 22.94
C GLY A 86 -6.39 1.94 22.65
N PHE A 87 -6.04 1.72 21.38
CA PHE A 87 -4.65 1.47 20.97
C PHE A 87 -4.12 2.56 20.03
N ILE A 88 -2.80 2.75 20.10
CA ILE A 88 -2.00 3.43 19.07
C ILE A 88 -0.90 2.46 18.68
N THR A 89 -0.86 2.08 17.40
CA THR A 89 0.12 1.13 16.88
C THR A 89 1.02 1.79 15.85
N TYR A 90 2.30 1.47 15.93
CA TYR A 90 3.35 1.99 15.05
C TYR A 90 3.91 0.83 14.22
N TYR A 91 3.92 1.00 12.91
CA TYR A 91 4.51 0.05 11.97
C TYR A 91 5.60 0.75 11.21
N ALA A 92 6.84 0.28 11.27
CA ALA A 92 7.93 0.74 10.43
C ALA A 92 8.37 -0.37 9.49
N TRP A 93 8.53 -0.05 8.22
CA TRP A 93 9.06 -0.97 7.23
C TRP A 93 10.06 -0.25 6.32
N GLN A 94 10.98 -1.03 5.76
CA GLN A 94 12.00 -0.49 4.87
C GLN A 94 11.35 0.07 3.61
N ALA A 95 11.80 1.25 3.18
CA ALA A 95 11.44 1.77 1.88
C ALA A 95 12.09 0.90 0.79
N VAL A 96 11.28 0.35 -0.11
CA VAL A 96 11.77 -0.44 -1.24
C VAL A 96 12.22 0.47 -2.38
N PRO A 97 13.33 0.17 -3.06
CA PRO A 97 13.78 0.94 -4.22
C PRO A 97 12.84 0.75 -5.41
N GLY A 98 12.80 1.75 -6.30
CA GLY A 98 12.03 1.71 -7.53
C GLY A 98 10.91 2.74 -7.64
N ILE A 99 10.08 2.58 -8.67
CA ILE A 99 8.96 3.45 -9.00
C ILE A 99 7.63 2.79 -8.66
N ARG A 100 6.72 3.53 -8.02
CA ARG A 100 5.35 3.06 -7.82
C ARG A 100 4.61 3.12 -9.15
N LEU A 101 4.00 2.01 -9.55
CA LEU A 101 3.40 1.88 -10.89
C LEU A 101 2.06 2.62 -11.02
N GLY A 102 1.29 2.68 -9.94
CA GLY A 102 -0.05 3.26 -9.92
C GLY A 102 -0.28 4.42 -8.96
N ASP A 103 -1.46 5.01 -9.09
CA ASP A 103 -1.98 6.06 -8.22
C ASP A 103 -3.19 5.59 -7.41
N TYR A 104 -3.72 6.48 -6.56
CA TYR A 104 -4.83 6.15 -5.65
C TYR A 104 -6.17 5.86 -6.36
N THR A 105 -6.28 6.10 -7.67
CA THR A 105 -7.48 5.79 -8.47
C THR A 105 -7.51 4.33 -8.93
N GLY A 106 -6.43 3.58 -8.69
CA GLY A 106 -6.26 2.20 -9.16
C GLY A 106 -5.71 2.11 -10.58
N LYS A 107 -5.42 3.25 -11.23
CA LYS A 107 -4.75 3.30 -12.54
C LYS A 107 -3.24 3.19 -12.41
N ALA A 108 -2.58 2.82 -13.51
CA ALA A 108 -1.15 2.61 -13.58
C ALA A 108 -0.45 3.66 -14.47
N PRO A 109 -0.59 4.99 -14.21
CA PRO A 109 -0.04 6.01 -15.10
C PRO A 109 1.46 5.86 -15.31
N GLN A 110 2.22 5.51 -14.26
CA GLN A 110 3.68 5.37 -14.39
C GLN A 110 4.07 4.14 -15.20
N PHE A 111 3.34 3.04 -15.06
CA PHE A 111 3.53 1.88 -15.93
C PHE A 111 3.45 2.26 -17.41
N TRP A 112 2.46 3.07 -17.81
CA TRP A 112 2.28 3.48 -19.21
C TRP A 112 3.28 4.50 -19.72
N THR A 113 4.09 5.12 -18.85
CA THR A 113 5.21 5.97 -19.29
C THR A 113 6.45 5.17 -19.72
N LEU A 114 6.53 3.90 -19.32
CA LEU A 114 7.64 3.02 -19.64
C LEU A 114 7.54 2.48 -21.08
N ASP A 115 8.68 2.13 -21.66
CA ASP A 115 8.71 1.52 -22.98
C ASP A 115 8.05 0.13 -22.98
N LYS A 116 7.87 -0.42 -24.18
CA LYS A 116 7.17 -1.71 -24.36
C LYS A 116 7.92 -2.88 -23.72
N GLU A 117 9.25 -2.87 -23.76
CA GLU A 117 10.06 -3.97 -23.22
C GLU A 117 9.96 -4.00 -21.70
N GLU A 118 10.10 -2.84 -21.07
CA GLU A 118 10.03 -2.70 -19.61
C GLU A 118 8.63 -3.04 -19.08
N ARG A 119 7.57 -2.63 -19.78
CA ARG A 119 6.19 -3.02 -19.45
C ARG A 119 5.99 -4.53 -19.53
N GLU A 120 6.64 -5.21 -20.46
CA GLU A 120 6.54 -6.67 -20.57
C GLU A 120 7.26 -7.39 -19.41
N LYS A 121 8.45 -6.91 -19.02
CA LYS A 121 9.14 -7.40 -17.81
C LYS A 121 8.27 -7.28 -16.57
N ILE A 122 7.59 -6.15 -16.41
CA ILE A 122 6.65 -5.93 -15.29
C ILE A 122 5.49 -6.93 -15.33
N ARG A 123 4.91 -7.25 -16.49
CA ARG A 123 3.84 -8.26 -16.58
C ARG A 123 4.31 -9.64 -16.18
N ILE A 124 5.52 -10.03 -16.62
CA ILE A 124 6.14 -11.30 -16.27
C ILE A 124 6.36 -11.36 -14.74
N ALA A 125 6.96 -10.32 -14.16
CA ALA A 125 7.18 -10.22 -12.72
C ALA A 125 5.86 -10.21 -11.93
N PHE A 126 4.84 -9.54 -12.44
CA PHE A 126 3.51 -9.49 -11.82
C PHE A 126 2.86 -10.87 -11.71
N ARG A 127 2.95 -11.68 -12.76
CA ARG A 127 2.45 -13.06 -12.74
C ARG A 127 3.14 -13.91 -11.66
N GLN A 128 4.44 -13.70 -11.44
CA GLN A 128 5.21 -14.38 -10.39
C GLN A 128 4.74 -13.97 -9.00
N ILE A 129 4.77 -12.67 -8.67
CA ILE A 129 4.41 -12.19 -7.33
C ILE A 129 2.93 -12.36 -7.00
N TYR A 130 2.05 -12.43 -8.01
CA TYR A 130 0.64 -12.80 -7.81
C TYR A 130 0.52 -14.24 -7.30
N SER A 131 1.31 -15.14 -7.88
CA SER A 131 1.31 -16.55 -7.48
C SER A 131 1.86 -16.70 -6.05
N GLU A 132 2.91 -15.96 -5.72
CA GLU A 132 3.49 -15.94 -4.36
C GLU A 132 2.49 -15.43 -3.31
N ILE A 133 1.86 -14.28 -3.53
CA ILE A 133 0.96 -13.69 -2.53
C ILE A 133 -0.27 -14.56 -2.27
N THR A 134 -0.83 -15.16 -3.33
CA THR A 134 -1.98 -16.07 -3.20
C THR A 134 -1.58 -17.41 -2.58
N PHE A 135 -0.33 -17.87 -2.77
CA PHE A 135 0.21 -19.04 -2.09
C PHE A 135 0.41 -18.82 -0.59
N ILE A 136 0.83 -17.61 -0.18
CA ILE A 136 0.89 -17.20 1.24
C ILE A 136 -0.52 -17.18 1.88
N GLY A 137 -1.57 -17.15 1.06
CA GLY A 137 -2.96 -17.19 1.52
C GLY A 137 -3.52 -15.82 1.91
N ILE A 138 -2.90 -14.74 1.42
CA ILE A 138 -3.35 -13.36 1.68
C ILE A 138 -3.67 -12.64 0.37
N TRP A 139 -4.68 -11.76 0.40
CA TRP A 139 -4.98 -10.86 -0.71
C TRP A 139 -5.29 -9.45 -0.18
N PRO A 140 -4.67 -8.39 -0.72
CA PRO A 140 -4.97 -7.03 -0.30
C PRO A 140 -6.36 -6.60 -0.79
N ASP A 141 -7.19 -6.02 0.08
CA ASP A 141 -8.57 -5.66 -0.28
C ASP A 141 -8.62 -4.58 -1.37
N SER A 142 -7.66 -3.65 -1.35
CA SER A 142 -7.52 -2.59 -2.36
C SER A 142 -6.36 -2.85 -3.32
N ALA A 143 -6.08 -4.11 -3.65
CA ALA A 143 -4.97 -4.47 -4.53
C ALA A 143 -5.09 -3.77 -5.89
N ALA A 144 -4.15 -2.88 -6.18
CA ALA A 144 -4.04 -2.17 -7.45
C ALA A 144 -2.56 -1.90 -7.79
N ALA A 145 -2.29 -1.32 -8.97
CA ALA A 145 -0.92 -0.92 -9.36
C ALA A 145 -0.27 0.06 -8.37
N ALA A 146 -1.07 0.78 -7.57
CA ALA A 146 -0.60 1.64 -6.49
C ALA A 146 0.14 0.88 -5.37
N ASN A 147 -0.13 -0.42 -5.24
CA ASN A 147 0.50 -1.31 -4.28
C ASN A 147 1.75 -2.00 -4.84
N LEU A 148 2.21 -1.61 -6.04
CA LEU A 148 3.33 -2.26 -6.72
C LEU A 148 4.44 -1.25 -6.98
N VAL A 149 5.65 -1.61 -6.56
CA VAL A 149 6.88 -0.86 -6.83
C VAL A 149 7.78 -1.69 -7.73
N TRP A 150 8.15 -1.11 -8.88
CA TRP A 150 9.06 -1.72 -9.85
C TRP A 150 10.47 -1.16 -9.69
N ASN A 151 11.45 -2.06 -9.52
CA ASN A 151 12.86 -1.72 -9.58
C ASN A 151 13.47 -2.25 -10.89
N SER A 152 13.78 -1.33 -11.82
CA SER A 152 14.36 -1.66 -13.12
C SER A 152 15.79 -2.18 -13.03
N GLU A 153 16.56 -1.79 -12.01
CA GLU A 153 17.96 -2.23 -11.86
C GLU A 153 18.06 -3.71 -11.52
N THR A 154 17.09 -4.22 -10.76
CA THR A 154 17.06 -5.61 -10.30
C THR A 154 15.97 -6.44 -10.98
N GLU A 155 15.17 -5.82 -11.87
CA GLU A 155 13.99 -6.40 -12.51
C GLU A 155 13.01 -7.04 -11.50
N THR A 156 12.84 -6.40 -10.34
CA THR A 156 11.97 -6.91 -9.26
C THR A 156 10.73 -6.06 -9.08
N LEU A 157 9.58 -6.72 -8.97
CA LEU A 157 8.31 -6.10 -8.60
C LEU A 157 7.98 -6.44 -7.14
N THR A 158 7.63 -5.45 -6.33
CA THR A 158 7.38 -5.64 -4.88
C THR A 158 6.01 -5.12 -4.48
N TRP A 159 5.28 -5.93 -3.72
CA TRP A 159 4.05 -5.51 -3.07
C TRP A 159 4.33 -4.59 -1.88
N VAL A 160 3.57 -3.49 -1.79
CA VAL A 160 3.65 -2.52 -0.69
C VAL A 160 2.27 -2.04 -0.26
N GLY A 161 2.21 -1.46 0.94
CA GLY A 161 1.03 -0.73 1.39
C GLY A 161 -0.20 -1.60 1.64
N PHE A 162 0.01 -2.85 2.09
CA PHE A 162 -1.07 -3.68 2.60
C PHE A 162 -1.75 -2.98 3.78
N TRP A 163 -3.03 -2.69 3.64
CA TRP A 163 -3.77 -1.94 4.65
C TRP A 163 -4.82 -2.82 5.30
N ASN A 164 -5.68 -3.42 4.47
CA ASN A 164 -6.50 -4.55 4.83
C ASN A 164 -6.18 -5.71 3.90
N CYS A 165 -6.13 -6.92 4.47
CA CYS A 165 -5.94 -8.15 3.74
C CYS A 165 -7.05 -9.12 4.12
N ARG A 166 -7.54 -9.84 3.13
CA ARG A 166 -8.44 -10.98 3.31
C ARG A 166 -7.70 -12.28 3.08
N ALA A 167 -8.24 -13.35 3.62
CA ALA A 167 -7.78 -14.70 3.29
C ALA A 167 -7.97 -14.96 1.79
N ALA A 168 -6.94 -15.51 1.18
CA ALA A 168 -6.93 -15.93 -0.21
C ALA A 168 -6.71 -17.44 -0.27
N GLN A 169 -7.36 -18.08 -1.23
CA GLN A 169 -6.96 -19.41 -1.65
C GLN A 169 -5.99 -19.27 -2.83
N PRO A 170 -5.02 -20.20 -2.99
CA PRO A 170 -4.22 -20.27 -4.21
C PRO A 170 -5.17 -20.36 -5.40
N TYR A 171 -5.15 -19.34 -6.26
CA TYR A 171 -6.01 -19.28 -7.44
C TYR A 171 -5.12 -19.30 -8.68
N PRO A 172 -5.40 -20.17 -9.67
CA PRO A 172 -4.62 -20.22 -10.90
C PRO A 172 -4.50 -18.84 -11.56
N TRP A 173 -3.36 -18.59 -12.18
CA TRP A 173 -3.18 -17.38 -12.97
C TRP A 173 -4.23 -17.31 -14.09
N GLY A 174 -4.80 -16.12 -14.30
CA GLY A 174 -5.63 -15.81 -15.45
C GLY A 174 -5.39 -14.38 -15.91
N ASP A 175 -5.32 -14.17 -17.23
CA ASP A 175 -4.95 -12.88 -17.81
C ASP A 175 -5.93 -11.74 -17.48
N TRP A 176 -7.17 -12.06 -17.07
CA TRP A 176 -8.13 -11.11 -16.51
C TRP A 176 -7.60 -10.32 -15.30
N ARG A 177 -6.49 -10.76 -14.67
CA ARG A 177 -5.77 -10.00 -13.64
C ARG A 177 -5.02 -8.79 -14.18
N LEU A 178 -4.61 -8.79 -15.45
CA LEU A 178 -3.88 -7.67 -16.03
C LEU A 178 -4.72 -6.38 -16.12
N PRO A 179 -5.97 -6.40 -16.63
CA PRO A 179 -6.78 -5.18 -16.70
C PRO A 179 -7.19 -4.65 -15.31
N SER A 180 -7.31 -5.52 -14.29
CA SER A 180 -7.62 -5.06 -12.92
C SER A 180 -6.48 -4.25 -12.28
N PHE A 181 -5.26 -4.34 -12.83
CA PHE A 181 -4.09 -3.53 -12.44
C PHE A 181 -3.72 -2.50 -13.50
N ASP A 182 -4.57 -2.29 -14.52
CA ASP A 182 -4.31 -1.36 -15.64
C ASP A 182 -3.00 -1.67 -16.39
N PHE A 183 -2.57 -2.95 -16.43
CA PHE A 183 -1.38 -3.39 -17.18
C PHE A 183 -1.64 -3.73 -18.64
N VAL A 184 -2.90 -3.68 -19.05
CA VAL A 184 -3.38 -3.79 -20.43
C VAL A 184 -4.58 -2.86 -20.61
N LYS A 185 -4.87 -2.44 -21.84
CA LYS A 185 -6.17 -1.81 -22.16
C LYS A 185 -7.08 -2.85 -22.78
N SER A 186 -8.17 -3.18 -22.08
CA SER A 186 -9.25 -4.03 -22.60
C SER A 186 -10.32 -3.17 -23.30
N PRO A 187 -10.84 -3.55 -24.47
CA PRO A 187 -11.76 -2.72 -25.26
C PRO A 187 -13.17 -2.56 -24.66
N ASP A 188 -13.72 -3.60 -24.01
CA ASP A 188 -15.14 -3.65 -23.65
C ASP A 188 -15.42 -4.16 -22.23
N GLY A 189 -14.38 -4.41 -21.42
CA GLY A 189 -14.54 -4.86 -20.03
C GLY A 189 -15.07 -6.29 -19.87
N SER A 190 -15.27 -7.02 -20.96
CA SER A 190 -15.82 -8.40 -20.98
C SER A 190 -15.08 -9.39 -20.06
N TRP A 191 -13.84 -9.10 -19.68
CA TRP A 191 -13.06 -9.89 -18.73
C TRP A 191 -13.64 -9.94 -17.32
N THR A 192 -14.60 -9.09 -16.98
CA THR A 192 -15.35 -9.18 -15.71
C THR A 192 -16.50 -10.18 -15.76
N ASP A 193 -16.89 -10.64 -16.96
CA ASP A 193 -18.04 -11.52 -17.13
C ASP A 193 -17.72 -12.95 -16.63
N PRO A 194 -18.62 -13.60 -15.88
CA PRO A 194 -18.40 -14.97 -15.39
C PRO A 194 -18.14 -15.99 -16.48
N ASP A 195 -18.71 -15.76 -17.68
CA ASP A 195 -18.61 -16.63 -18.85
C ASP A 195 -17.55 -16.16 -19.86
N TRP A 196 -16.64 -15.25 -19.44
CA TRP A 196 -15.58 -14.75 -20.32
C TRP A 196 -14.70 -15.88 -20.83
N ASN A 197 -14.52 -15.93 -22.16
CA ASN A 197 -13.82 -17.02 -22.84
C ASN A 197 -12.28 -16.92 -22.81
N GLY A 198 -11.73 -15.89 -22.16
CA GLY A 198 -10.29 -15.68 -22.08
C GLY A 198 -9.66 -15.02 -23.31
N ASP A 199 -10.45 -14.50 -24.26
CA ASP A 199 -9.92 -13.85 -25.47
C ASP A 199 -9.28 -12.49 -25.14
N THR A 200 -7.96 -12.42 -25.32
CA THR A 200 -7.15 -11.22 -25.12
C THR A 200 -6.63 -10.63 -26.44
N SER A 201 -7.04 -11.15 -27.59
CA SER A 201 -6.50 -10.77 -28.92
C SER A 201 -6.66 -9.28 -29.25
N LYS A 202 -7.67 -8.63 -28.67
CA LYS A 202 -7.96 -7.20 -28.85
C LYS A 202 -7.35 -6.30 -27.76
N TRP A 203 -6.62 -6.87 -26.81
CA TRP A 203 -6.02 -6.09 -25.73
C TRP A 203 -4.78 -5.34 -26.19
N GLN A 204 -4.59 -4.14 -25.66
CA GLN A 204 -3.36 -3.39 -25.86
C GLN A 204 -2.36 -3.75 -24.75
N TYR A 205 -1.24 -4.32 -25.17
CA TYR A 205 -0.04 -4.56 -24.36
C TYR A 205 1.00 -3.45 -24.58
#